data_AF-A0A2G9UD47-F1
#
_entry.id   AF-A0A2G9UD47-F1
#
_cell.length_a   1.000
_cell.length_b   1.000
_cell.length_c   1.000
_cell.angle_alpha   90.00
_cell.angle_beta   90.00
_cell.angle_gamma   90.00
#
_symmetry.space_group_name_H-M   'P 1'
#
loop_
_entity.id
_entity.type
_entity.pdbx_description
1 polymer ?
#
loop_
_entity_poly.entity_id
_entity_poly.type
_entity_poly.pdbx_seq_one_letter_code
_entity_poly.pdbx_strand_id
1 'polypeptide(L)'
;MVVASVTATARLKKDYARLLKEPVPYVRAAPLQENILEWHYIIYGAPNTPYDGGVYHGKLVFPSDFPFKPPSIYMITPSGRFQVNTRLCLSISDFHPDTWNPAWTVSTIITGLLSFMNDTAPTLGSITSSDAEKKILARRSKAFNLKMSFLRKYLLGAIAVCIICTLVITYNCSCDSGNGSYSYMPKPAARAPSAEAQTAALPETFLLIAIMSAPNESDVRAVIRNTWLQLSQKGPSVVQHRFPIGGKGLSETMRQQLEEEQKTHGDIAMIENLEETYANLALKTLRTMEYAYQNFRFQYILKVDSDSFVRLGAFIKSLKDIQHPRLYWGFLDGRAKPFRKGKWREADWMLCDRYLPYQLGGGYVLSYELARFLALNARLFKMYKNEDVSVGAWLAGLNVKYVHDPRFDTEWISRGCNNEYLITHKKSPDDIQKLYNNMGYYVALSGHCNFSLMDAGVAGFIFALAITSRLKSLNNWDRSAHRKRYSGFPSNYS
;
A
#
# COMPACT_ATOMS: atom_id res chain seq x y z
N MET A 1 2.93 17.05 0.77
CA MET A 1 4.02 16.98 1.78
C MET A 1 3.34 16.64 3.10
N VAL A 2 3.71 15.53 3.75
CA VAL A 2 3.10 15.15 5.03
C VAL A 2 3.49 16.23 6.04
N VAL A 3 2.52 16.94 6.58
CA VAL A 3 2.77 17.98 7.58
C VAL A 3 2.96 17.29 8.92
N ALA A 4 4.11 17.53 9.56
CA ALA A 4 4.38 17.01 10.89
C ALA A 4 3.36 17.59 11.88
N SER A 5 2.81 16.75 12.78
CA SER A 5 2.05 17.28 13.90
C SER A 5 2.94 18.18 14.76
N VAL A 6 2.33 19.08 15.53
CA VAL A 6 3.04 19.91 16.50
C VAL A 6 3.84 19.04 17.47
N THR A 7 3.24 17.92 17.91
CA THR A 7 3.86 16.92 18.78
C THR A 7 5.07 16.24 18.13
N ALA A 8 4.94 15.75 16.89
CA ALA A 8 6.04 15.10 16.18
C ALA A 8 7.20 16.07 15.94
N THR A 9 6.88 17.31 15.54
CA THR A 9 7.87 18.36 15.33
C THR A 9 8.63 18.67 16.63
N ALA A 10 7.92 18.90 17.73
CA ALA A 10 8.54 19.19 19.02
C ALA A 10 9.40 18.01 19.51
N ARG A 11 8.90 16.78 19.35
CA ARG A 11 9.63 15.57 19.72
C ARG A 11 10.91 15.39 18.90
N LEU A 12 10.85 15.51 17.58
CA LEU A 12 12.01 15.33 16.70
C LEU A 12 13.06 16.44 16.91
N LYS A 13 12.64 17.69 17.16
CA LYS A 13 13.57 18.76 17.56
C LYS A 13 14.32 18.41 18.86
N LYS A 14 13.60 17.87 19.86
CA LYS A 14 14.20 17.44 21.13
C LYS A 14 15.16 16.26 20.94
N ASP A 15 14.78 15.27 20.13
CA ASP A 15 15.63 14.13 19.81
C ASP A 15 16.88 14.56 19.03
N TYR A 16 16.79 15.57 18.16
CA TYR A 16 17.93 16.12 17.44
C TYR A 16 18.91 16.83 18.38
N ALA A 17 18.40 17.70 19.26
CA ALA A 17 19.21 18.35 20.29
C ALA A 17 19.90 17.33 21.20
N ARG A 18 19.21 16.23 21.56
CA ARG A 18 19.80 15.13 22.32
C ARG A 18 20.90 14.43 21.54
N LEU A 19 20.67 14.09 20.27
CA LEU A 19 21.67 13.42 19.43
C LEU A 19 22.93 14.26 19.22
N LEU A 20 22.80 15.59 19.16
CA LEU A 20 23.95 16.51 19.09
C LEU A 20 24.76 16.53 20.40
N LYS A 21 24.08 16.42 21.54
CA LYS A 21 24.72 16.38 22.87
C LYS A 21 25.34 15.00 23.17
N GLU A 22 24.64 13.94 22.79
CA GLU A 22 24.96 12.54 23.07
C GLU A 22 24.93 11.75 21.74
N PRO A 23 26.01 11.81 20.94
CA PRO A 23 26.08 11.14 19.65
C PRO A 23 26.19 9.62 19.82
N VAL A 24 25.54 8.88 18.91
CA VAL A 24 25.65 7.42 18.86
C VAL A 24 27.00 7.03 18.23
N PRO A 25 27.80 6.16 18.88
CA PRO A 25 29.06 5.70 18.31
C PRO A 25 28.88 5.11 16.91
N TYR A 26 29.84 5.39 16.02
CA TYR A 26 29.85 4.93 14.63
C TYR A 26 28.66 5.39 13.77
N VAL A 27 27.83 6.32 14.25
CA VAL A 27 26.71 6.86 13.46
C VAL A 27 26.66 8.38 13.52
N ARG A 28 26.31 9.00 12.39
CA ARG A 28 25.87 10.40 12.33
C ARG A 28 24.48 10.45 11.72
N ALA A 29 23.59 11.28 12.27
CA ALA A 29 22.28 11.50 11.67
C ALA A 29 21.79 12.94 11.83
N ALA A 30 21.00 13.41 10.87
CA ALA A 30 20.40 14.73 10.88
C ALA A 30 19.09 14.77 10.07
N PRO A 31 18.12 15.61 10.46
CA PRO A 31 16.93 15.89 9.65
C PRO A 31 17.29 16.62 8.36
N LEU A 32 16.44 16.50 7.33
CA LEU A 32 16.43 17.44 6.22
C LEU A 32 15.96 18.82 6.69
N GLN A 33 16.56 19.88 6.15
CA GLN A 33 16.26 21.25 6.54
C GLN A 33 14.81 21.63 6.19
N GLU A 34 14.32 21.11 5.07
CA GLU A 34 12.97 21.35 4.54
C GLU A 34 11.93 20.37 5.08
N ASN A 35 12.35 19.26 5.69
CA ASN A 35 11.45 18.22 6.18
C ASN A 35 12.02 17.51 7.42
N ILE A 36 11.59 17.95 8.61
CA ILE A 36 12.00 17.36 9.87
C ILE A 36 11.55 15.89 10.03
N LEU A 37 10.57 15.42 9.27
CA LEU A 37 10.12 14.02 9.28
C LEU A 37 11.03 13.09 8.48
N GLU A 38 11.99 13.60 7.71
CA GLU A 38 12.94 12.77 6.96
C GLU A 38 14.35 13.06 7.48
N TRP A 39 15.00 12.03 8.01
CA TRP A 39 16.36 12.13 8.52
C TRP A 39 17.27 11.25 7.71
N HIS A 40 18.46 11.74 7.43
CA HIS A 40 19.52 10.93 6.86
C HIS A 40 20.53 10.53 7.92
N TYR A 41 21.09 9.34 7.78
CA TYR A 41 22.14 8.85 8.64
C TYR A 41 23.28 8.21 7.85
N ILE A 42 24.45 8.16 8.47
CA ILE A 42 25.64 7.49 7.98
C ILE A 42 26.14 6.56 9.08
N ILE A 43 26.17 5.26 8.80
CA ILE A 43 26.82 4.26 9.65
C ILE A 43 28.26 4.06 9.14
N TYR A 44 29.22 4.18 10.03
CA TYR A 44 30.60 3.77 9.81
C TYR A 44 30.73 2.31 10.24
N GLY A 45 31.23 1.45 9.35
CA GLY A 45 31.40 0.04 9.67
C GLY A 45 32.33 -0.15 10.87
N ALA A 46 31.88 -0.91 11.87
CA ALA A 46 32.64 -1.12 13.09
C ALA A 46 33.88 -2.02 12.84
N PRO A 47 34.98 -1.82 13.59
CA PRO A 47 36.15 -2.69 13.50
C PRO A 47 35.81 -4.16 13.75
N ASN A 48 36.55 -5.07 13.14
CA ASN A 48 36.37 -6.53 13.28
C ASN A 48 35.03 -7.08 12.78
N THR A 49 34.30 -6.31 11.97
CA THR A 49 33.09 -6.78 11.26
C THR A 49 33.36 -6.88 9.76
N PRO A 50 32.54 -7.62 8.98
CA PRO A 50 32.63 -7.61 7.52
C PRO A 50 32.41 -6.22 6.88
N TYR A 51 31.94 -5.24 7.67
CA TYR A 51 31.62 -3.89 7.24
C TYR A 51 32.76 -2.88 7.50
N ASP A 52 33.82 -3.30 8.19
CA ASP A 52 34.95 -2.44 8.58
C ASP A 52 35.49 -1.60 7.41
N GLY A 53 35.74 -0.33 7.68
CA GLY A 53 36.15 0.67 6.69
C GLY A 53 35.04 1.17 5.75
N GLY A 54 33.84 0.58 5.81
CA GLY A 54 32.66 0.96 5.02
C GLY A 54 31.95 2.21 5.56
N VAL A 55 31.25 2.91 4.66
CA VAL A 55 30.44 4.11 4.97
C VAL A 55 29.06 3.93 4.35
N TYR A 56 28.03 3.77 5.17
CA TYR A 56 26.70 3.37 4.73
C TYR A 56 25.68 4.46 5.00
N HIS A 57 25.21 5.09 3.93
CA HIS A 57 24.15 6.10 3.95
C HIS A 57 22.78 5.43 3.96
N GLY A 58 21.88 5.96 4.78
CA GLY A 58 20.48 5.57 4.84
C GLY A 58 19.58 6.72 5.24
N LYS A 59 18.30 6.42 5.45
CA LYS A 59 17.33 7.39 5.93
C LYS A 59 16.23 6.81 6.82
N LEU A 60 15.73 7.65 7.72
CA LEU A 60 14.55 7.43 8.54
C LEU A 60 13.42 8.32 8.01
N VAL A 61 12.22 7.77 7.89
CA VAL A 61 11.02 8.52 7.53
C VAL A 61 10.01 8.38 8.65
N PHE A 62 9.80 9.47 9.39
CA PHE A 62 8.90 9.53 10.53
C PHE A 62 7.46 9.81 10.09
N PRO A 63 6.46 9.17 10.69
CA PRO A 63 5.06 9.49 10.45
C PRO A 63 4.67 10.82 11.13
N SER A 64 3.58 11.45 10.68
CA SER A 64 3.13 12.74 11.22
C SER A 64 2.72 12.68 12.69
N ASP A 65 2.34 11.51 13.19
CA ASP A 65 1.96 11.21 14.56
C ASP A 65 3.10 10.60 15.40
N PHE A 66 4.36 10.69 14.95
CA PHE A 66 5.52 10.36 15.79
C PHE A 66 5.46 11.17 17.12
N PRO A 67 5.75 10.57 18.29
CA PRO A 67 6.32 9.24 18.53
C PRO A 67 5.30 8.13 18.75
N PHE A 68 4.01 8.32 18.45
CA PHE A 68 2.99 7.27 18.68
C PHE A 68 3.08 6.13 17.67
N LYS A 69 3.75 6.34 16.53
CA LYS A 69 4.09 5.30 15.55
C LYS A 69 5.59 5.33 15.23
N PRO A 70 6.18 4.17 14.86
CA PRO A 70 7.60 4.10 14.50
C PRO A 70 7.91 4.76 13.16
N PRO A 71 9.18 5.08 12.87
CA PRO A 71 9.62 5.44 11.53
C PRO A 71 9.81 4.24 10.61
N SER A 72 9.76 4.50 9.30
CA SER A 72 10.32 3.61 8.28
C SER A 72 11.85 3.79 8.21
N ILE A 73 12.60 2.71 8.01
CA ILE A 73 14.07 2.70 7.96
C ILE A 73 14.54 2.19 6.59
N TYR A 74 15.54 2.83 5.98
CA TYR A 74 16.06 2.49 4.65
C TYR A 74 17.58 2.54 4.58
N MET A 75 18.20 1.54 3.94
CA MET A 75 19.60 1.61 3.53
C MET A 75 19.72 2.08 2.08
N ILE A 76 20.60 3.03 1.77
CA ILE A 76 20.80 3.56 0.41
C ILE A 76 22.10 3.00 -0.17
N THR A 77 23.18 2.98 0.61
CA THR A 77 24.46 2.42 0.18
C THR A 77 24.40 0.89 0.17
N PRO A 78 24.78 0.21 -0.93
CA PRO A 78 24.89 -1.25 -0.94
C PRO A 78 25.81 -1.77 0.16
N SER A 79 25.26 -2.60 1.05
CA SER A 79 25.98 -3.12 2.22
C SER A 79 26.23 -4.63 2.20
N GLY A 80 25.50 -5.38 1.38
CA GLY A 80 25.48 -6.84 1.42
C GLY A 80 24.66 -7.40 2.58
N ARG A 81 24.12 -6.53 3.45
CA ARG A 81 23.20 -6.90 4.54
C ARG A 81 21.77 -6.52 4.25
N PHE A 82 21.57 -5.34 3.68
CA PHE A 82 20.26 -4.78 3.40
C PHE A 82 20.10 -4.48 1.91
N GLN A 83 18.94 -4.82 1.37
CA GLN A 83 18.52 -4.40 0.05
C GLN A 83 18.36 -2.87 0.02
N VAL A 84 18.96 -2.24 -0.97
CA VAL A 84 18.97 -0.78 -1.07
C VAL A 84 17.57 -0.22 -1.41
N ASN A 85 17.23 0.92 -0.82
CA ASN A 85 15.96 1.63 -0.97
C ASN A 85 14.71 0.79 -0.63
N THR A 86 14.88 -0.30 0.11
CA THR A 86 13.80 -1.13 0.65
C THR A 86 13.58 -0.78 2.12
N ARG A 87 12.32 -0.79 2.57
CA ARG A 87 11.98 -0.62 3.99
C ARG A 87 12.52 -1.81 4.78
N LEU A 88 13.22 -1.53 5.89
CA LEU A 88 13.80 -2.55 6.75
C LEU A 88 12.83 -2.89 7.90
N CYS A 89 12.54 -4.19 8.06
CA CYS A 89 11.70 -4.69 9.13
C CYS A 89 12.56 -4.98 10.37
N LEU A 90 12.54 -4.07 11.33
CA LEU A 90 13.23 -4.22 12.60
C LEU A 90 12.17 -4.02 13.69
N SER A 91 12.34 -4.61 14.88
CA SER A 91 11.41 -4.44 16.02
C SER A 91 11.16 -2.96 16.42
N ILE A 92 12.02 -2.05 15.95
CA ILE A 92 11.99 -0.60 16.14
C ILE A 92 11.45 0.19 14.94
N SER A 93 11.00 -0.48 13.88
CA SER A 93 10.49 0.15 12.66
C SER A 93 8.99 -0.01 12.52
N ASP A 94 8.43 0.69 11.53
CA ASP A 94 7.01 0.78 11.25
C ASP A 94 6.33 -0.54 10.86
N PHE A 95 7.08 -1.63 10.78
CA PHE A 95 6.56 -2.99 10.66
C PHE A 95 6.04 -3.59 11.98
N HIS A 96 6.46 -3.05 13.14
CA HIS A 96 6.08 -3.57 14.45
C HIS A 96 5.48 -2.48 15.36
N PRO A 97 4.30 -1.95 15.02
CA PRO A 97 3.63 -0.94 15.84
C PRO A 97 3.24 -1.47 17.23
N ASP A 98 2.99 -2.77 17.38
CA ASP A 98 2.57 -3.37 18.66
C ASP A 98 3.73 -3.52 19.66
N THR A 99 4.97 -3.63 19.17
CA THR A 99 6.17 -3.66 20.03
C THR A 99 6.84 -2.30 20.12
N TRP A 100 6.26 -1.28 19.50
CA TRP A 100 6.80 0.06 19.49
C TRP A 100 6.63 0.73 20.84
N ASN A 101 7.72 1.31 21.35
CA ASN A 101 7.67 2.15 22.53
C ASN A 101 7.83 3.63 22.14
N PRO A 102 6.79 4.48 22.33
CA PRO A 102 6.88 5.93 22.07
C PRO A 102 7.98 6.66 22.85
N ALA A 103 8.55 6.06 23.90
CA ALA A 103 9.69 6.60 24.62
C ALA A 103 11.02 6.47 23.84
N TRP A 104 11.12 5.56 22.87
CA TRP A 104 12.34 5.37 22.09
C TRP A 104 12.68 6.62 21.28
N THR A 105 13.92 7.06 21.40
CA THR A 105 14.44 8.23 20.69
C THR A 105 15.06 7.86 19.35
N VAL A 106 15.30 8.85 18.49
CA VAL A 106 16.09 8.67 17.26
C VAL A 106 17.44 7.98 17.54
N SER A 107 18.13 8.32 18.63
CA SER A 107 19.37 7.64 19.05
C SER A 107 19.15 6.15 19.32
N THR A 108 18.03 5.79 19.95
CA THR A 108 17.69 4.38 20.25
C THR A 108 17.42 3.60 18.97
N ILE A 109 16.69 4.20 18.04
CA ILE A 109 16.35 3.61 16.73
C ILE A 109 17.63 3.34 15.93
N ILE A 110 18.53 4.32 15.87
CA ILE A 110 19.81 4.20 15.17
C ILE A 110 20.70 3.13 15.80
N THR A 111 20.74 3.08 17.13
CA THR A 111 21.51 2.07 17.87
C THR A 111 20.98 0.66 17.59
N GLY A 112 19.66 0.49 17.57
CA GLY A 112 19.03 -0.80 17.22
C GLY A 112 19.34 -1.21 15.77
N LEU A 113 19.30 -0.28 14.82
CA LEU A 113 19.68 -0.55 13.43
C LEU A 113 21.16 -0.99 13.31
N LEU A 114 22.07 -0.32 14.03
CA LEU A 114 23.48 -0.70 14.06
C LEU A 114 23.68 -2.12 14.62
N SER A 115 22.94 -2.48 15.67
CA SER A 115 22.95 -3.84 16.22
C SER A 115 22.51 -4.86 15.17
N PHE A 116 21.39 -4.60 14.48
CA PHE A 116 20.85 -5.49 13.44
C PHE A 116 21.74 -5.60 12.19
N MET A 117 22.54 -4.57 11.90
CA MET A 117 23.52 -4.60 10.80
C MET A 117 24.58 -5.68 11.03
N ASN A 118 24.97 -5.90 12.29
CA ASN A 118 25.99 -6.89 12.67
C ASN A 118 25.41 -8.29 12.96
N ASP A 119 24.08 -8.43 12.96
CA ASP A 119 23.39 -9.71 13.11
C ASP A 119 23.26 -10.43 11.75
N THR A 120 23.10 -11.76 11.79
CA THR A 120 22.84 -12.64 10.64
C THR A 120 21.38 -13.04 10.52
N ALA A 121 20.55 -12.75 11.53
CA ALA A 121 19.12 -13.08 11.51
C ALA A 121 18.43 -12.55 10.24
N PRO A 122 17.67 -13.39 9.51
CA PRO A 122 16.95 -12.94 8.34
C PRO A 122 15.81 -12.01 8.75
N THR A 123 15.70 -10.88 8.06
CA THR A 123 14.54 -9.97 8.18
C THR A 123 14.14 -9.39 6.83
N LEU A 124 12.95 -8.81 6.71
CA LEU A 124 12.51 -8.17 5.48
C LEU A 124 13.41 -6.99 5.13
N GLY A 125 13.84 -6.95 3.86
CA GLY A 125 14.83 -6.00 3.37
C GLY A 125 16.26 -6.42 3.69
N SER A 126 16.49 -7.55 4.36
CA SER A 126 17.83 -8.16 4.43
C SER A 126 18.12 -9.01 3.19
N ILE A 127 19.40 -9.13 2.86
CA ILE A 127 19.90 -10.01 1.80
C ILE A 127 20.99 -10.90 2.38
N THR A 128 21.11 -12.11 1.85
CA THR A 128 22.17 -13.04 2.20
C THR A 128 23.34 -12.83 1.26
N SER A 129 24.51 -12.51 1.80
CA SER A 129 25.76 -12.43 1.06
C SER A 129 26.91 -12.95 1.90
N SER A 130 27.97 -13.41 1.25
CA SER A 130 29.20 -13.84 1.91
C SER A 130 29.94 -12.65 2.54
N ASP A 131 30.74 -12.91 3.57
CA ASP A 131 31.55 -11.85 4.20
C ASP A 131 32.60 -11.27 3.23
N ALA A 132 33.03 -12.06 2.24
CA ALA A 132 33.88 -11.59 1.16
C ALA A 132 33.17 -10.49 0.34
N GLU A 133 31.90 -10.71 -0.03
CA GLU A 133 31.10 -9.72 -0.75
C GLU A 133 30.85 -8.46 0.09
N LYS A 134 30.52 -8.61 1.37
CA LYS A 134 30.35 -7.47 2.30
C LYS A 134 31.62 -6.62 2.39
N LYS A 135 32.80 -7.24 2.49
CA LYS A 135 34.11 -6.56 2.49
C LYS A 135 34.44 -5.87 1.16
N ILE A 136 33.97 -6.41 0.03
CA ILE A 136 34.09 -5.74 -1.28
C ILE A 136 33.20 -4.50 -1.33
N LEU A 137 31.96 -4.62 -0.86
CA LEU A 137 31.02 -3.50 -0.80
C LEU A 137 31.46 -2.41 0.17
N ALA A 138 32.04 -2.77 1.32
CA ALA A 138 32.65 -1.84 2.28
C ALA A 138 33.71 -0.96 1.60
N ARG A 139 34.64 -1.56 0.85
CA ARG A 139 35.67 -0.82 0.09
C ARG A 139 35.10 0.10 -0.98
N ARG A 140 33.97 -0.27 -1.60
CA ARG A 140 33.32 0.50 -2.68
C ARG A 140 32.37 1.59 -2.16
N SER A 141 31.93 1.49 -0.91
CA SER A 141 30.89 2.34 -0.31
C SER A 141 31.20 3.84 -0.39
N LYS A 142 32.44 4.25 -0.08
CA LYS A 142 32.88 5.64 -0.15
C LYS A 142 32.78 6.20 -1.56
N ALA A 143 33.26 5.46 -2.56
CA ALA A 143 33.19 5.86 -3.96
C ALA A 143 31.74 5.92 -4.45
N PHE A 144 30.88 4.99 -4.01
CA PHE A 144 29.45 5.01 -4.29
C PHE A 144 28.80 6.29 -3.73
N ASN A 145 29.06 6.62 -2.46
CA ASN A 145 28.50 7.79 -1.80
C ASN A 145 29.00 9.11 -2.43
N LEU A 146 30.26 9.18 -2.87
CA LEU A 146 30.81 10.34 -3.57
C LEU A 146 30.17 10.57 -4.95
N LYS A 147 29.73 9.50 -5.63
CA LYS A 147 28.99 9.58 -6.91
C LYS A 147 27.53 9.99 -6.72
N MET A 148 26.94 9.73 -5.55
CA MET A 148 25.61 10.22 -5.18
C MET A 148 25.69 11.71 -4.83
N SER A 149 25.68 12.56 -5.86
CA SER A 149 25.83 14.02 -5.81
C SER A 149 24.70 14.81 -5.09
N PHE A 150 23.97 14.16 -4.18
CA PHE A 150 23.15 14.83 -3.16
C PHE A 150 24.01 15.33 -1.99
N LEU A 151 25.06 14.60 -1.62
CA LEU A 151 25.92 14.95 -0.47
C LEU A 151 26.77 16.21 -0.70
N ARG A 152 27.16 16.48 -1.96
CA ARG A 152 28.05 17.61 -2.34
C ARG A 152 27.35 18.97 -2.28
N LYS A 153 26.01 19.02 -2.41
CA LYS A 153 25.21 20.26 -2.29
C LYS A 153 24.79 20.54 -0.84
N TYR A 154 24.52 19.50 -0.05
CA TYR A 154 24.04 19.66 1.33
C TYR A 154 25.16 19.92 2.35
N LEU A 155 26.36 19.35 2.19
CA LEU A 155 27.46 19.60 3.15
C LEU A 155 28.10 20.99 3.01
N LEU A 156 28.09 21.58 1.81
CA LEU A 156 28.64 22.92 1.55
C LEU A 156 27.59 24.03 1.76
N GLY A 157 26.30 23.75 1.55
CA GLY A 157 25.21 24.70 1.81
C GLY A 157 24.98 24.98 3.30
N ALA A 158 25.21 24.00 4.17
CA ALA A 158 25.03 24.16 5.62
C ALA A 158 26.01 25.15 6.28
N ILE A 159 27.18 25.39 5.66
CA ILE A 159 28.18 26.34 6.15
C ILE A 159 27.89 27.76 5.64
N ALA A 160 27.36 27.92 4.42
CA ALA A 160 27.07 29.22 3.84
C ALA A 160 25.80 29.89 4.41
N VAL A 161 24.76 29.10 4.72
CA VAL A 161 23.49 29.62 5.25
C VAL A 161 23.62 30.09 6.71
N CYS A 162 24.52 29.49 7.50
CA CYS A 162 24.79 29.92 8.87
C CYS A 162 25.62 31.21 9.00
N ILE A 163 26.22 31.71 7.91
CA ILE A 163 26.96 33.00 7.93
C ILE A 163 26.05 34.14 7.44
N ILE A 164 25.17 33.85 6.48
CA ILE A 164 24.27 34.85 5.88
C ILE A 164 23.08 35.15 6.81
N CYS A 165 22.54 34.16 7.53
CA CYS A 165 21.43 34.38 8.45
C CYS A 165 21.81 35.19 9.71
N THR A 166 23.09 35.22 10.10
CA THR A 166 23.59 35.99 11.25
C THR A 166 23.82 37.47 10.91
N LEU A 167 24.02 37.79 9.63
CA LEU A 167 24.28 39.16 9.16
C LEU A 167 23.01 39.92 8.75
N VAL A 168 21.94 39.21 8.40
CA VAL A 168 20.69 39.85 7.92
C VAL A 168 19.71 40.18 9.05
N ILE A 169 19.84 39.58 10.24
CA ILE A 169 18.92 39.83 11.37
C ILE A 169 19.31 41.07 12.20
N THR A 170 20.48 41.68 11.97
CA THR A 170 20.88 42.93 12.65
C THR A 170 20.57 44.21 11.87
N TYR A 171 20.13 44.13 10.60
CA TYR A 171 19.81 45.32 9.82
C TYR A 171 18.43 45.23 9.18
N ASN A 172 17.58 46.17 9.60
CA ASN A 172 16.31 46.58 9.01
C ASN A 172 15.04 45.96 9.63
N CYS A 173 14.71 46.49 10.81
CA CYS A 173 13.31 46.81 11.12
C CYS A 173 12.74 47.79 10.09
N SER A 174 11.49 47.60 9.68
CA SER A 174 10.40 48.55 10.01
C SER A 174 9.05 48.00 9.58
N CYS A 175 8.06 48.28 10.42
CA CYS A 175 6.65 47.97 10.23
C CYS A 175 6.01 48.98 9.26
N ASP A 176 4.94 48.58 8.58
CA ASP A 176 3.82 49.50 8.36
C ASP A 176 2.47 48.76 8.31
N SER A 177 1.45 49.45 8.83
CA SER A 177 0.08 48.99 9.01
C SER A 177 -0.78 49.47 7.84
N GLY A 178 -1.52 48.57 7.20
CA GLY A 178 -2.46 48.90 6.14
C GLY A 178 -3.78 48.15 6.30
N ASN A 179 -4.79 48.86 6.81
CA ASN A 179 -6.20 48.46 6.88
C ASN A 179 -6.77 48.15 5.49
N GLY A 180 -7.53 47.06 5.35
CA GLY A 180 -8.25 46.73 4.13
C GLY A 180 -9.28 45.63 4.34
N SER A 181 -10.45 46.00 4.86
CA SER A 181 -11.65 45.15 4.91
C SER A 181 -12.32 45.07 3.55
N TYR A 182 -12.54 43.88 2.99
CA TYR A 182 -13.67 43.63 2.08
C TYR A 182 -14.16 42.18 2.19
N SER A 183 -15.40 42.07 2.64
CA SER A 183 -16.24 40.86 2.65
C SER A 183 -16.82 40.58 1.27
N TYR A 184 -16.88 39.31 0.86
CA TYR A 184 -17.91 38.85 -0.07
C TYR A 184 -18.29 37.39 0.22
N MET A 185 -19.51 37.19 0.72
CA MET A 185 -20.24 35.93 0.65
C MET A 185 -21.09 35.92 -0.63
N PRO A 186 -21.31 34.77 -1.27
CA PRO A 186 -22.49 34.55 -2.10
C PRO A 186 -23.58 33.78 -1.34
N LYS A 187 -24.82 34.30 -1.45
CA LYS A 187 -26.08 33.65 -1.08
C LYS A 187 -26.33 32.36 -1.89
N PRO A 188 -27.14 31.42 -1.37
CA PRO A 188 -27.49 30.20 -2.07
C PRO A 188 -28.49 30.49 -3.21
N ALA A 189 -28.18 29.98 -4.40
CA ALA A 189 -29.09 29.97 -5.53
C ALA A 189 -30.20 28.92 -5.34
N ALA A 190 -31.37 29.24 -5.89
CA ALA A 190 -32.64 28.58 -5.69
C ALA A 190 -32.65 27.10 -6.08
N ARG A 191 -33.44 26.33 -5.32
CA ARG A 191 -33.72 24.91 -5.44
C ARG A 191 -34.50 24.63 -6.74
N ALA A 192 -33.90 23.86 -7.64
CA ALA A 192 -34.62 23.26 -8.77
C ALA A 192 -35.58 22.16 -8.26
N PRO A 193 -36.69 21.87 -8.97
CA PRO A 193 -37.68 20.87 -8.56
C PRO A 193 -37.08 19.46 -8.48
N SER A 194 -37.60 18.67 -7.53
CA SER A 194 -37.01 17.47 -6.94
C SER A 194 -36.88 16.25 -7.86
N ALA A 195 -35.64 15.88 -8.20
CA ALA A 195 -35.26 14.54 -8.63
C ALA A 195 -35.45 13.46 -7.52
N GLU A 196 -35.75 13.88 -6.30
CA GLU A 196 -35.96 13.00 -5.13
C GLU A 196 -37.18 12.07 -5.29
N ALA A 197 -38.19 12.45 -6.10
CA ALA A 197 -39.38 11.63 -6.32
C ALA A 197 -39.16 10.41 -7.25
N GLN A 198 -38.17 10.45 -8.14
CA GLN A 198 -37.89 9.33 -9.09
C GLN A 198 -37.01 8.23 -8.49
N THR A 199 -36.27 8.52 -7.41
CA THR A 199 -35.31 7.57 -6.83
C THR A 199 -35.90 6.65 -5.77
N ALA A 200 -37.14 6.86 -5.32
CA ALA A 200 -37.73 6.11 -4.20
C ALA A 200 -38.01 4.62 -4.51
N ALA A 201 -38.14 4.25 -5.79
CA ALA A 201 -38.44 2.89 -6.23
C ALA A 201 -37.20 2.06 -6.60
N LEU A 202 -36.00 2.65 -6.56
CA LEU A 202 -34.78 1.95 -6.97
C LEU A 202 -34.29 0.98 -5.87
N PRO A 203 -33.68 -0.16 -6.25
CA PRO A 203 -33.11 -1.10 -5.29
C PRO A 203 -32.06 -0.43 -4.40
N GLU A 204 -32.19 -0.63 -3.09
CA GLU A 204 -31.30 -0.07 -2.08
C GLU A 204 -30.21 -1.07 -1.67
N THR A 205 -28.97 -0.59 -1.52
CA THR A 205 -27.84 -1.37 -1.00
C THR A 205 -26.87 -0.50 -0.19
N PHE A 206 -26.22 -1.04 0.82
CA PHE A 206 -25.13 -0.34 1.50
C PHE A 206 -23.91 -0.18 0.58
N LEU A 207 -23.49 -1.27 -0.07
CA LEU A 207 -22.34 -1.32 -0.96
C LEU A 207 -22.76 -1.85 -2.33
N LEU A 208 -22.58 -1.04 -3.36
CA LEU A 208 -22.63 -1.49 -4.75
C LEU A 208 -21.19 -1.81 -5.21
N ILE A 209 -20.97 -2.95 -5.84
CA ILE A 209 -19.66 -3.35 -6.36
C ILE A 209 -19.72 -3.33 -7.89
N ALA A 210 -18.95 -2.46 -8.52
CA ALA A 210 -18.78 -2.42 -9.96
C ALA A 210 -17.48 -3.14 -10.35
N ILE A 211 -17.61 -4.31 -10.96
CA ILE A 211 -16.49 -5.17 -11.34
C ILE A 211 -16.18 -4.95 -12.82
N MET A 212 -15.06 -4.30 -13.10
CA MET A 212 -14.69 -3.82 -14.43
C MET A 212 -14.16 -4.97 -15.30
N SER A 213 -15.07 -5.72 -15.93
CA SER A 213 -14.74 -6.84 -16.84
C SER A 213 -14.97 -6.49 -18.32
N ALA A 214 -14.27 -7.15 -19.24
CA ALA A 214 -14.48 -7.04 -20.68
C ALA A 214 -15.55 -8.02 -21.19
N PRO A 215 -16.18 -7.78 -22.36
CA PRO A 215 -17.22 -8.66 -22.93
C PRO A 215 -16.84 -10.15 -22.96
N ASN A 216 -15.62 -10.44 -23.38
CA ASN A 216 -15.08 -11.77 -23.60
C ASN A 216 -14.56 -12.48 -22.33
N GLU A 217 -14.71 -11.88 -21.15
CA GLU A 217 -14.25 -12.43 -19.86
C GLU A 217 -15.36 -13.18 -19.09
N SER A 218 -16.19 -13.97 -19.80
CA SER A 218 -17.31 -14.70 -19.17
C SER A 218 -16.84 -15.75 -18.15
N ASP A 219 -15.70 -16.39 -18.41
CA ASP A 219 -15.00 -17.30 -17.52
C ASP A 219 -14.50 -16.59 -16.24
N VAL A 220 -13.89 -15.42 -16.38
CA VAL A 220 -13.43 -14.60 -15.24
C VAL A 220 -14.63 -14.19 -14.37
N ARG A 221 -15.71 -13.72 -14.99
CA ARG A 221 -16.95 -13.37 -14.27
C ARG A 221 -17.52 -14.56 -13.52
N ALA A 222 -17.55 -15.75 -14.15
CA ALA A 222 -18.00 -16.98 -13.50
C ALA A 222 -17.13 -17.34 -12.28
N VAL A 223 -15.80 -17.24 -12.40
CA VAL A 223 -14.89 -17.47 -11.26
C VAL A 223 -15.15 -16.48 -10.14
N ILE A 224 -15.31 -15.19 -10.44
CA ILE A 224 -15.62 -14.17 -9.42
C ILE A 224 -16.93 -14.47 -8.70
N ARG A 225 -18.00 -14.81 -9.44
CA ARG A 225 -19.30 -15.23 -8.88
C ARG A 225 -19.16 -16.42 -7.93
N ASN A 226 -18.35 -17.40 -8.30
CA ASN A 226 -18.19 -18.65 -7.55
C ASN A 226 -17.15 -18.59 -6.42
N THR A 227 -16.45 -17.46 -6.28
CA THR A 227 -15.36 -17.31 -5.30
C THR A 227 -15.62 -16.16 -4.34
N TRP A 228 -14.96 -15.01 -4.49
CA TRP A 228 -14.93 -13.99 -3.45
C TRP A 228 -16.26 -13.27 -3.24
N LEU A 229 -17.17 -13.29 -4.23
CA LEU A 229 -18.56 -12.86 -4.02
C LEU A 229 -19.32 -13.76 -3.03
N GLN A 230 -18.93 -15.03 -2.90
CA GLN A 230 -19.52 -15.98 -1.93
C GLN A 230 -19.03 -15.76 -0.49
N LEU A 231 -17.99 -14.94 -0.28
CA LEU A 231 -17.43 -14.68 1.05
C LEU A 231 -18.31 -13.78 1.94
N SER A 232 -19.46 -13.33 1.42
CA SER A 232 -20.45 -12.60 2.18
C SER A 232 -21.85 -13.08 1.81
N GLN A 233 -22.51 -13.77 2.74
CA GLN A 233 -23.92 -14.15 2.62
C GLN A 233 -24.87 -12.99 2.98
N LYS A 234 -24.38 -11.75 2.99
CA LYS A 234 -25.22 -10.58 3.28
C LYS A 234 -26.16 -10.35 2.10
N GLY A 235 -27.44 -10.11 2.41
CA GLY A 235 -28.47 -9.91 1.39
C GLY A 235 -28.28 -8.64 0.54
N PRO A 236 -29.12 -8.45 -0.47
CA PRO A 236 -29.01 -7.37 -1.46
C PRO A 236 -29.14 -5.95 -0.87
N SER A 237 -29.66 -5.80 0.34
CA SER A 237 -29.67 -4.52 1.06
C SER A 237 -28.29 -4.12 1.60
N VAL A 238 -27.33 -5.03 1.66
CA VAL A 238 -25.98 -4.78 2.15
C VAL A 238 -24.97 -4.76 1.03
N VAL A 239 -25.04 -5.74 0.12
CA VAL A 239 -24.13 -5.83 -1.02
C VAL A 239 -24.90 -6.21 -2.27
N GLN A 240 -24.65 -5.48 -3.36
CA GLN A 240 -24.99 -5.91 -4.71
C GLN A 240 -23.78 -5.69 -5.60
N HIS A 241 -23.63 -6.50 -6.64
CA HIS A 241 -22.57 -6.35 -7.63
C HIS A 241 -23.13 -6.23 -9.03
N ARG A 242 -22.39 -5.56 -9.91
CA ARG A 242 -22.65 -5.52 -11.35
C ARG A 242 -21.33 -5.62 -12.13
N PHE A 243 -21.41 -6.18 -13.33
CA PHE A 243 -20.34 -6.20 -14.33
C PHE A 243 -20.66 -5.16 -15.42
N PRO A 244 -20.08 -3.94 -15.37
CA PRO A 244 -20.31 -2.94 -16.40
C PRO A 244 -19.64 -3.34 -17.71
N ILE A 245 -20.40 -3.37 -18.80
CA ILE A 245 -19.91 -3.78 -20.12
C ILE A 245 -20.45 -2.81 -21.18
N GLY A 246 -19.57 -2.31 -22.04
CA GLY A 246 -19.91 -1.45 -23.18
C GLY A 246 -20.51 -2.25 -24.33
N GLY A 247 -21.70 -1.83 -24.78
CA GLY A 247 -22.47 -2.49 -25.84
C GLY A 247 -22.14 -2.00 -27.25
N LYS A 248 -21.44 -0.86 -27.40
CA LYS A 248 -21.18 -0.25 -28.70
C LYS A 248 -20.12 -1.03 -29.46
N GLY A 249 -20.45 -1.47 -30.67
CA GLY A 249 -19.51 -2.15 -31.57
C GLY A 249 -19.29 -3.63 -31.26
N LEU A 250 -20.05 -4.22 -30.32
CA LEU A 250 -20.02 -5.66 -30.10
C LEU A 250 -20.52 -6.43 -31.32
N SER A 251 -19.89 -7.57 -31.62
CA SER A 251 -20.41 -8.51 -32.60
C SER A 251 -21.74 -9.08 -32.12
N GLU A 252 -22.58 -9.48 -33.07
CA GLU A 252 -23.88 -10.09 -32.77
C GLU A 252 -23.74 -11.33 -31.88
N THR A 253 -22.73 -12.15 -32.14
CA THR A 253 -22.40 -13.33 -31.33
C THR A 253 -22.06 -12.96 -29.88
N MET A 254 -21.26 -11.92 -29.66
CA MET A 254 -20.87 -11.47 -28.32
C MET A 254 -22.07 -10.88 -27.59
N ARG A 255 -22.94 -10.14 -28.30
CA ARG A 255 -24.17 -9.57 -27.73
C ARG A 255 -25.10 -10.69 -27.26
N GLN A 256 -25.34 -11.70 -28.08
CA GLN A 256 -26.17 -12.86 -27.71
C GLN A 256 -25.61 -13.61 -26.49
N GLN A 257 -24.29 -13.83 -26.44
CA GLN A 257 -23.64 -14.47 -25.27
C GLN A 257 -23.85 -13.66 -23.98
N LEU A 258 -23.72 -12.33 -24.04
CA LEU A 258 -23.95 -11.46 -22.89
C LEU A 258 -25.43 -11.40 -22.50
N GLU A 259 -26.36 -11.46 -23.45
CA GLU A 259 -27.80 -11.52 -23.17
C GLU A 259 -28.19 -12.83 -22.48
N GLU A 260 -27.63 -13.96 -22.91
CA GLU A 260 -27.82 -15.26 -22.25
C GLU A 260 -27.22 -15.28 -20.84
N GLU A 261 -26.03 -14.72 -20.67
CA GLU A 261 -25.38 -14.57 -19.36
C GLU A 261 -26.23 -13.65 -18.44
N GLN A 262 -26.74 -12.54 -18.96
CA GLN A 262 -27.61 -11.62 -18.23
C GLN A 262 -28.93 -12.27 -17.86
N LYS A 263 -29.53 -13.07 -18.74
CA LYS A 263 -30.76 -13.83 -18.44
C LYS A 263 -30.54 -14.83 -17.31
N THR A 264 -29.34 -15.39 -17.21
CA THR A 264 -28.99 -16.39 -16.21
C THR A 264 -28.63 -15.76 -14.85
N HIS A 265 -27.84 -14.68 -14.86
CA HIS A 265 -27.25 -14.12 -13.64
C HIS A 265 -27.82 -12.77 -13.20
N GLY A 266 -28.39 -11.98 -14.12
CA GLY A 266 -29.03 -10.69 -13.81
C GLY A 266 -28.07 -9.60 -13.33
N ASP A 267 -26.75 -9.79 -13.47
CA ASP A 267 -25.72 -8.94 -12.87
C ASP A 267 -24.83 -8.20 -13.89
N ILE A 268 -25.14 -8.25 -15.18
CA ILE A 268 -24.50 -7.42 -16.20
C ILE A 268 -25.15 -6.03 -16.22
N ALA A 269 -24.33 -5.00 -16.20
CA ALA A 269 -24.71 -3.61 -16.41
C ALA A 269 -24.32 -3.20 -17.83
N MET A 270 -25.22 -3.40 -18.79
CA MET A 270 -24.98 -3.05 -20.18
C MET A 270 -25.01 -1.53 -20.38
N ILE A 271 -23.96 -1.00 -21.02
CA ILE A 271 -23.78 0.43 -21.32
C ILE A 271 -23.74 0.57 -22.84
N GLU A 272 -24.90 0.71 -23.47
CA GLU A 272 -25.06 0.66 -24.94
C GLU A 272 -24.19 1.68 -25.69
N ASN A 273 -23.96 2.86 -25.12
CA ASN A 273 -23.23 3.96 -25.75
C ASN A 273 -21.73 3.99 -25.43
N LEU A 274 -21.15 2.84 -25.04
CA LEU A 274 -19.75 2.71 -24.68
C LEU A 274 -19.06 1.64 -25.54
N GLU A 275 -17.95 2.02 -26.16
CA GLU A 275 -17.08 1.10 -26.89
C GLU A 275 -15.97 0.59 -25.97
N GLU A 276 -15.81 -0.73 -25.94
CA GLU A 276 -14.83 -1.43 -25.10
C GLU A 276 -13.42 -1.34 -25.69
N THR A 277 -12.64 -0.39 -25.19
CA THR A 277 -11.21 -0.29 -25.49
C THR A 277 -10.43 0.07 -24.25
N TYR A 278 -9.15 -0.30 -24.24
CA TYR A 278 -8.24 0.10 -23.17
C TYR A 278 -8.16 1.63 -23.02
N ALA A 279 -8.25 2.38 -24.12
CA ALA A 279 -8.22 3.84 -24.09
C ALA A 279 -9.48 4.47 -23.46
N ASN A 280 -10.59 3.73 -23.45
CA ASN A 280 -11.87 4.19 -22.91
C ASN A 280 -12.12 3.77 -21.46
N LEU A 281 -11.14 3.24 -20.73
CA LEU A 281 -11.34 2.81 -19.33
C LEU A 281 -11.85 3.94 -18.43
N ALA A 282 -11.29 5.15 -18.56
CA ALA A 282 -11.79 6.33 -17.83
C ALA A 282 -13.27 6.62 -18.16
N LEU A 283 -13.62 6.55 -19.45
CA LEU A 283 -15.00 6.74 -19.89
C LEU A 283 -15.91 5.63 -19.34
N LYS A 284 -15.46 4.38 -19.35
CA LYS A 284 -16.18 3.23 -18.79
C LYS A 284 -16.48 3.41 -17.30
N THR A 285 -15.50 3.86 -16.51
CA THR A 285 -15.72 4.21 -15.10
C THR A 285 -16.78 5.29 -14.96
N LEU A 286 -16.71 6.36 -15.76
CA LEU A 286 -17.68 7.44 -15.67
C LEU A 286 -19.09 7.00 -16.04
N ARG A 287 -19.24 6.21 -17.12
CA ARG A 287 -20.53 5.62 -17.53
C ARG A 287 -21.05 4.62 -16.48
N THR A 288 -20.16 3.92 -15.80
CA THR A 288 -20.52 3.05 -14.68
C THR A 288 -21.12 3.85 -13.51
N MET A 289 -20.57 5.03 -13.20
CA MET A 289 -21.15 5.92 -12.18
C MET A 289 -22.52 6.44 -12.60
N GLU A 290 -22.71 6.82 -13.87
CA GLU A 290 -24.03 7.20 -14.41
C GLU A 290 -25.04 6.05 -14.29
N TYR A 291 -24.66 4.84 -14.71
CA TYR A 291 -25.49 3.65 -14.61
C TYR A 291 -25.85 3.35 -13.15
N ALA A 292 -24.88 3.35 -12.25
CA ALA A 292 -25.10 3.11 -10.83
C ALA A 292 -26.08 4.13 -10.23
N TYR A 293 -25.88 5.42 -10.52
CA TYR A 293 -26.75 6.50 -10.05
C TYR A 293 -28.19 6.39 -10.55
N GLN A 294 -28.39 5.93 -11.79
CA GLN A 294 -29.71 5.79 -12.40
C GLN A 294 -30.47 4.54 -11.94
N ASN A 295 -29.76 3.49 -11.54
CA ASN A 295 -30.35 2.16 -11.32
C ASN A 295 -30.36 1.70 -9.85
N PHE A 296 -29.62 2.37 -8.96
CA PHE A 296 -29.50 1.94 -7.56
C PHE A 296 -29.54 3.11 -6.59
N ARG A 297 -30.10 2.87 -5.40
CA ARG A 297 -29.80 3.65 -4.21
C ARG A 297 -28.67 2.94 -3.47
N PHE A 298 -27.49 3.55 -3.41
CA PHE A 298 -26.37 2.97 -2.67
C PHE A 298 -25.75 3.99 -1.73
N GLN A 299 -25.09 3.54 -0.66
CA GLN A 299 -24.31 4.44 0.21
C GLN A 299 -22.86 4.57 -0.27
N TYR A 300 -22.29 3.47 -0.74
CA TYR A 300 -20.92 3.39 -1.25
C TYR A 300 -20.88 2.55 -2.52
N ILE A 301 -20.00 2.91 -3.45
CA ILE A 301 -19.66 2.10 -4.61
C ILE A 301 -18.18 1.72 -4.55
N LEU A 302 -17.89 0.42 -4.65
CA LEU A 302 -16.56 -0.11 -4.87
C LEU A 302 -16.37 -0.34 -6.37
N LYS A 303 -15.47 0.40 -7.00
CA LYS A 303 -14.92 0.00 -8.31
C LYS A 303 -13.81 -1.00 -8.05
N VAL A 304 -13.81 -2.12 -8.77
CA VAL A 304 -12.79 -3.16 -8.66
C VAL A 304 -12.51 -3.77 -10.04
N ASP A 305 -11.26 -4.12 -10.32
CA ASP A 305 -10.88 -4.73 -11.60
C ASP A 305 -11.21 -6.23 -11.63
N SER A 306 -11.42 -6.81 -12.82
CA SER A 306 -11.76 -8.24 -12.98
C SER A 306 -10.63 -9.18 -12.57
N ASP A 307 -9.40 -8.69 -12.48
CA ASP A 307 -8.22 -9.40 -11.97
C ASP A 307 -7.94 -9.08 -10.49
N SER A 308 -8.94 -8.63 -9.73
CA SER A 308 -8.81 -8.36 -8.30
C SER A 308 -9.63 -9.32 -7.43
N PHE A 309 -9.09 -9.60 -6.25
CA PHE A 309 -9.71 -10.44 -5.22
C PHE A 309 -10.04 -9.60 -3.98
N VAL A 310 -11.30 -9.67 -3.52
CA VAL A 310 -11.79 -8.89 -2.38
C VAL A 310 -12.13 -9.79 -1.18
N ARG A 311 -11.59 -9.49 0.01
CA ARG A 311 -12.00 -10.16 1.26
C ARG A 311 -13.30 -9.54 1.78
N LEU A 312 -14.42 -9.85 1.12
CA LEU A 312 -15.66 -9.09 1.20
C LEU A 312 -16.21 -8.86 2.62
N GLY A 313 -16.18 -9.87 3.50
CA GLY A 313 -16.59 -9.69 4.91
C GLY A 313 -15.72 -8.70 5.70
N ALA A 314 -14.39 -8.80 5.58
CA ALA A 314 -13.45 -7.88 6.23
C ALA A 314 -13.51 -6.48 5.62
N PHE A 315 -13.78 -6.42 4.31
CA PHE A 315 -13.96 -5.17 3.56
C PHE A 315 -15.17 -4.38 4.08
N ILE A 316 -16.35 -5.01 4.17
CA ILE A 316 -17.57 -4.35 4.65
C ILE A 316 -17.40 -3.86 6.09
N LYS A 317 -16.77 -4.66 6.96
CA LYS A 317 -16.46 -4.23 8.34
C LYS A 317 -15.59 -2.97 8.33
N SER A 318 -14.48 -2.99 7.59
CA SER A 318 -13.57 -1.86 7.50
C SER A 318 -14.24 -0.61 6.91
N LEU A 319 -15.13 -0.78 5.92
CA LEU A 319 -15.88 0.32 5.31
C LEU A 319 -16.79 1.02 6.33
N LYS A 320 -17.49 0.24 7.18
CA LYS A 320 -18.35 0.78 8.25
C LYS A 320 -17.55 1.58 9.28
N ASP A 321 -16.33 1.16 9.58
CA ASP A 321 -15.47 1.84 10.58
C ASP A 321 -15.00 3.22 10.09
N ILE A 322 -14.79 3.41 8.78
CA ILE A 322 -14.25 4.66 8.22
C ILE A 322 -15.28 5.55 7.53
N GLN A 323 -16.52 5.06 7.44
CA GLN A 323 -17.62 5.58 6.65
C GLN A 323 -17.73 7.11 6.73
N HIS A 324 -18.01 7.74 5.59
CA HIS A 324 -18.11 9.20 5.51
C HIS A 324 -18.93 9.60 4.26
N PRO A 325 -19.76 10.65 4.34
CA PRO A 325 -20.60 11.07 3.21
C PRO A 325 -19.85 11.48 1.95
N ARG A 326 -18.55 11.80 2.06
CA ARG A 326 -17.66 12.21 0.96
C ARG A 326 -16.38 11.36 0.93
N LEU A 327 -16.52 10.06 1.17
CA LEU A 327 -15.40 9.11 1.26
C LEU A 327 -14.82 8.81 -0.12
N TYR A 328 -13.51 8.94 -0.27
CA TYR A 328 -12.75 8.37 -1.36
C TYR A 328 -11.61 7.51 -0.79
N TRP A 329 -11.78 6.19 -0.80
CA TRP A 329 -10.93 5.25 -0.06
C TRP A 329 -10.26 4.24 -0.99
N GLY A 330 -8.96 4.04 -0.82
CA GLY A 330 -8.18 3.10 -1.62
C GLY A 330 -6.68 3.30 -1.37
N PHE A 331 -5.86 2.88 -2.34
CA PHE A 331 -4.42 3.12 -2.27
C PHE A 331 -4.06 4.51 -2.83
N LEU A 332 -4.00 5.52 -1.95
CA LEU A 332 -3.75 6.91 -2.40
C LEU A 332 -2.33 7.10 -2.95
N ASP A 333 -2.21 7.61 -4.17
CA ASP A 333 -0.98 8.15 -4.74
C ASP A 333 -1.23 9.51 -5.41
N GLY A 334 -0.18 10.30 -5.56
CA GLY A 334 -0.19 11.60 -6.25
C GLY A 334 1.24 12.08 -6.55
N ARG A 335 2.21 11.17 -6.45
CA ARG A 335 3.63 11.49 -6.64
C ARG A 335 4.07 11.20 -8.07
N ALA A 336 3.36 10.33 -8.78
CA ALA A 336 3.66 9.96 -10.15
C ALA A 336 3.62 11.19 -11.08
N LYS A 337 4.58 11.23 -12.02
CA LYS A 337 4.62 12.25 -13.06
C LYS A 337 3.84 11.78 -14.28
N PRO A 338 3.16 12.69 -15.01
CA PRO A 338 2.54 12.36 -16.27
C PRO A 338 3.54 11.77 -17.24
N PHE A 339 3.22 10.60 -17.80
CA PHE A 339 4.05 9.99 -18.82
C PHE A 339 4.04 10.86 -20.07
N ARG A 340 5.21 11.33 -20.51
CA ARG A 340 5.33 12.17 -21.71
C ARG A 340 5.61 11.38 -23.00
N LYS A 341 5.93 10.09 -22.88
CA LYS A 341 6.27 9.17 -23.98
C LYS A 341 5.73 7.77 -23.71
N GLY A 342 5.66 6.94 -24.76
CA GLY A 342 5.24 5.54 -24.68
C GLY A 342 3.72 5.33 -24.70
N LYS A 343 3.29 4.08 -24.58
CA LYS A 343 1.86 3.71 -24.66
C LYS A 343 0.98 4.40 -23.61
N TRP A 344 1.57 4.81 -22.49
CA TRP A 344 0.91 5.48 -21.37
C TRP A 344 0.96 7.01 -21.45
N ARG A 345 1.43 7.57 -22.57
CA ARG A 345 1.60 9.01 -22.74
C ARG A 345 0.30 9.76 -22.48
N GLU A 346 0.38 10.74 -21.60
CA GLU A 346 -0.68 11.68 -21.22
C GLU A 346 -0.27 13.08 -21.70
N ALA A 347 -0.35 13.32 -23.01
CA ALA A 347 0.17 14.53 -23.63
C ALA A 347 -0.57 15.80 -23.15
N ASP A 348 -1.89 15.69 -22.97
CA ASP A 348 -2.78 16.80 -22.67
C ASP A 348 -2.92 17.08 -21.17
N TRP A 349 -2.09 16.43 -20.34
CA TRP A 349 -2.02 16.72 -18.91
C TRP A 349 -1.40 18.09 -18.66
N MET A 350 -2.23 19.00 -18.15
CA MET A 350 -1.91 20.42 -17.96
C MET A 350 -2.19 20.94 -16.53
N LEU A 351 -2.67 20.07 -15.63
CA LEU A 351 -3.09 20.52 -14.29
C LEU A 351 -1.89 20.78 -13.36
N CYS A 352 -0.82 19.99 -13.47
CA CYS A 352 0.36 20.08 -12.62
C CYS A 352 1.53 19.26 -13.21
N ASP A 353 2.74 19.43 -12.68
CA ASP A 353 3.91 18.61 -13.01
C ASP A 353 3.78 17.14 -12.55
N ARG A 354 2.84 16.88 -11.64
CA ARG A 354 2.49 15.55 -11.12
C ARG A 354 1.01 15.28 -11.31
N TYR A 355 0.62 14.02 -11.25
CA TYR A 355 -0.79 13.68 -11.15
C TYR A 355 -1.37 14.21 -9.82
N LEU A 356 -2.62 14.67 -9.86
CA LEU A 356 -3.37 15.05 -8.65
C LEU A 356 -3.72 13.79 -7.84
N PRO A 357 -3.94 13.87 -6.52
CA PRO A 357 -4.19 12.69 -5.70
C PRO A 357 -5.31 11.78 -6.24
N TYR A 358 -5.01 10.50 -6.42
CA TYR A 358 -5.88 9.46 -6.96
C TYR A 358 -5.73 8.15 -6.19
N GLN A 359 -6.74 7.29 -6.24
CA GLN A 359 -6.64 5.94 -5.67
C GLN A 359 -6.14 4.98 -6.75
N LEU A 360 -4.98 4.39 -6.54
CA LEU A 360 -4.25 3.57 -7.50
C LEU A 360 -4.67 2.09 -7.44
N GLY A 361 -4.75 1.45 -8.59
CA GLY A 361 -4.71 -0.01 -8.74
C GLY A 361 -6.08 -0.69 -8.73
N GLY A 362 -6.12 -1.94 -8.26
CA GLY A 362 -7.23 -2.87 -8.49
C GLY A 362 -8.59 -2.50 -7.87
N GLY A 363 -8.70 -1.40 -7.13
CA GLY A 363 -9.99 -0.90 -6.69
C GLY A 363 -9.95 0.30 -5.76
N TYR A 364 -11.10 0.95 -5.63
CA TYR A 364 -11.34 2.07 -4.72
C TYR A 364 -12.83 2.25 -4.42
N VAL A 365 -13.13 2.89 -3.29
CA VAL A 365 -14.50 3.21 -2.86
C VAL A 365 -14.79 4.69 -3.02
N LEU A 366 -15.96 4.99 -3.57
CA LEU A 366 -16.58 6.31 -3.54
C LEU A 366 -17.87 6.26 -2.72
N SER A 367 -18.11 7.25 -1.87
CA SER A 367 -19.43 7.48 -1.29
C SER A 367 -20.43 7.93 -2.35
N TYR A 368 -21.72 7.71 -2.09
CA TYR A 368 -22.82 8.13 -2.95
C TYR A 368 -22.70 9.57 -3.44
N GLU A 369 -22.39 10.53 -2.57
CA GLU A 369 -22.29 11.95 -2.95
C GLU A 369 -21.23 12.20 -4.03
N LEU A 370 -20.10 11.48 -3.99
CA LEU A 370 -19.04 11.62 -4.98
C LEU A 370 -19.42 10.91 -6.27
N ALA A 371 -19.98 9.70 -6.21
CA ALA A 371 -20.46 8.98 -7.38
C ALA A 371 -21.58 9.77 -8.10
N ARG A 372 -22.52 10.35 -7.34
CA ARG A 372 -23.56 11.26 -7.83
C ARG A 372 -22.96 12.48 -8.51
N PHE A 373 -21.98 13.12 -7.88
CA PHE A 373 -21.29 14.27 -8.49
C PHE A 373 -20.67 13.89 -9.83
N LEU A 374 -20.00 12.74 -9.92
CA LEU A 374 -19.42 12.25 -11.17
C LEU A 374 -20.52 12.01 -12.23
N ALA A 375 -21.59 11.31 -11.86
CA ALA A 375 -22.70 11.01 -12.77
C ALA A 375 -23.38 12.28 -13.32
N LEU A 376 -23.68 13.25 -12.46
CA LEU A 376 -24.39 14.48 -12.85
C LEU A 376 -23.52 15.43 -13.68
N ASN A 377 -22.20 15.39 -13.51
CA ASN A 377 -21.27 16.29 -14.18
C ASN A 377 -20.45 15.61 -15.28
N ALA A 378 -20.83 14.40 -15.70
CA ALA A 378 -20.06 13.55 -16.60
C ALA A 378 -19.59 14.27 -17.89
N ARG A 379 -20.43 15.15 -18.44
CA ARG A 379 -20.13 15.90 -19.68
C ARG A 379 -19.09 17.01 -19.51
N LEU A 380 -18.81 17.44 -18.29
CA LEU A 380 -17.90 18.54 -17.99
C LEU A 380 -16.45 18.09 -17.80
N PHE A 381 -16.25 16.80 -17.55
CA PHE A 381 -14.93 16.28 -17.21
C PHE A 381 -14.02 16.14 -18.42
N LYS A 382 -12.78 16.59 -18.24
CA LYS A 382 -11.70 16.23 -19.17
C LYS A 382 -11.30 14.78 -18.93
N MET A 383 -11.38 13.97 -19.99
CA MET A 383 -10.91 12.58 -19.95
C MET A 383 -9.38 12.55 -19.98
N TYR A 384 -8.78 11.69 -19.16
CA TYR A 384 -7.38 11.30 -19.27
C TYR A 384 -7.31 9.80 -19.59
N LYS A 385 -6.18 9.36 -20.16
CA LYS A 385 -5.98 7.98 -20.58
C LYS A 385 -5.92 7.02 -19.40
N ASN A 386 -5.29 7.44 -18.29
CA ASN A 386 -5.28 6.66 -17.07
C ASN A 386 -6.59 6.89 -16.27
N GLU A 387 -7.29 5.80 -15.99
CA GLU A 387 -8.60 5.80 -15.32
C GLU A 387 -8.53 6.29 -13.87
N ASP A 388 -7.69 5.69 -13.04
CA ASP A 388 -7.47 6.09 -11.65
C ASP A 388 -7.15 7.60 -11.54
N VAL A 389 -6.21 8.06 -12.38
CA VAL A 389 -5.79 9.47 -12.46
C VAL A 389 -6.96 10.37 -12.87
N SER A 390 -7.82 9.91 -13.78
CA SER A 390 -8.99 10.67 -14.22
C SER A 390 -9.95 10.92 -13.06
N VAL A 391 -10.27 9.89 -12.27
CA VAL A 391 -11.14 10.03 -11.10
C VAL A 391 -10.53 10.96 -10.06
N GLY A 392 -9.22 10.84 -9.80
CA GLY A 392 -8.50 11.76 -8.94
C GLY A 392 -8.58 13.22 -9.41
N ALA A 393 -8.43 13.46 -10.71
CA ALA A 393 -8.52 14.78 -11.30
C ALA A 393 -9.94 15.36 -11.25
N TRP A 394 -10.98 14.56 -11.48
CA TRP A 394 -12.38 15.01 -11.48
C TRP A 394 -12.88 15.39 -10.08
N LEU A 395 -12.36 14.72 -9.06
CA LEU A 395 -12.70 15.00 -7.66
C LEU A 395 -11.78 16.05 -7.02
N ALA A 396 -10.71 16.44 -7.71
CA ALA A 396 -9.79 17.44 -7.20
C ALA A 396 -10.49 18.79 -7.02
N GLY A 397 -10.23 19.45 -5.88
CA GLY A 397 -10.86 20.73 -5.51
C GLY A 397 -12.20 20.58 -4.77
N LEU A 398 -12.77 19.37 -4.69
CA LEU A 398 -13.92 19.10 -3.84
C LEU A 398 -13.49 18.84 -2.39
N ASN A 399 -14.42 19.01 -1.44
CA ASN A 399 -14.21 18.67 -0.03
C ASN A 399 -14.34 17.14 0.20
N VAL A 400 -13.38 16.39 -0.32
CA VAL A 400 -13.32 14.92 -0.29
C VAL A 400 -12.51 14.43 0.92
N LYS A 401 -13.02 13.41 1.61
CA LYS A 401 -12.25 12.65 2.61
C LYS A 401 -11.47 11.55 1.90
N TYR A 402 -10.24 11.88 1.53
CA TYR A 402 -9.29 10.89 1.03
C TYR A 402 -8.82 10.00 2.18
N VAL A 403 -8.97 8.69 2.02
CA VAL A 403 -8.42 7.70 2.95
C VAL A 403 -7.42 6.85 2.18
N HIS A 404 -6.14 6.97 2.54
CA HIS A 404 -5.11 6.04 2.10
C HIS A 404 -5.18 4.79 2.97
N ASP A 405 -5.39 3.65 2.33
CA ASP A 405 -5.35 2.36 3.00
C ASP A 405 -4.43 1.42 2.23
N PRO A 406 -3.25 1.12 2.81
CA PRO A 406 -2.33 0.21 2.20
C PRO A 406 -3.02 -1.10 1.85
N ARG A 407 -3.97 -1.64 2.63
CA ARG A 407 -4.63 -2.95 2.39
C ARG A 407 -5.33 -3.09 1.04
N PHE A 408 -5.45 -2.02 0.25
CA PHE A 408 -5.70 -2.09 -1.19
C PHE A 408 -4.39 -2.42 -1.92
N ASP A 409 -4.14 -3.70 -2.15
CA ASP A 409 -2.87 -4.18 -2.68
C ASP A 409 -2.76 -4.04 -4.19
N THR A 410 -1.86 -3.13 -4.59
CA THR A 410 -1.61 -2.80 -6.00
C THR A 410 -0.48 -3.64 -6.62
N GLU A 411 0.12 -4.54 -5.84
CA GLU A 411 1.26 -5.44 -6.14
C GLU A 411 2.58 -4.78 -6.57
N TRP A 412 2.55 -3.54 -7.08
CA TRP A 412 3.73 -2.80 -7.50
C TRP A 412 4.70 -2.48 -6.35
N ILE A 413 4.25 -2.65 -5.10
CA ILE A 413 5.07 -2.55 -3.89
C ILE A 413 4.84 -3.85 -3.10
N SER A 414 5.81 -4.79 -3.16
CA SER A 414 5.75 -6.05 -2.40
C SER A 414 5.59 -5.77 -0.90
N ARG A 415 4.57 -6.38 -0.29
CA ARG A 415 4.29 -6.29 1.16
C ARG A 415 4.64 -7.54 1.96
N GLY A 416 5.35 -8.49 1.34
CA GLY A 416 5.78 -9.73 2.00
C GLY A 416 4.60 -10.61 2.46
N CYS A 417 4.81 -11.42 3.48
CA CYS A 417 3.86 -12.43 4.00
C CYS A 417 2.67 -11.85 4.80
N ASN A 418 2.22 -10.62 4.51
CA ASN A 418 1.04 -10.05 5.17
C ASN A 418 -0.24 -10.38 4.39
N ASN A 419 -1.07 -11.29 4.94
CA ASN A 419 -2.37 -11.67 4.38
C ASN A 419 -3.52 -10.72 4.78
N GLU A 420 -3.25 -9.58 5.41
CA GLU A 420 -4.26 -8.59 5.84
C GLU A 420 -4.75 -7.64 4.74
N TYR A 421 -4.50 -7.96 3.47
CA TYR A 421 -5.06 -7.20 2.36
C TYR A 421 -6.59 -7.25 2.39
N LEU A 422 -7.24 -6.16 1.98
CA LEU A 422 -8.68 -6.10 1.74
C LEU A 422 -9.00 -6.39 0.27
N ILE A 423 -8.15 -5.87 -0.62
CA ILE A 423 -8.17 -6.13 -2.06
C ILE A 423 -6.76 -6.51 -2.47
N THR A 424 -6.60 -7.50 -3.34
CA THR A 424 -5.32 -7.80 -4.01
C THR A 424 -5.52 -7.92 -5.51
N HIS A 425 -4.63 -7.28 -6.27
CA HIS A 425 -4.77 -7.05 -7.71
C HIS A 425 -3.94 -8.06 -8.54
N LYS A 426 -4.15 -8.06 -9.86
CA LYS A 426 -3.47 -8.90 -10.88
C LYS A 426 -3.47 -10.40 -10.58
N LYS A 427 -4.62 -10.91 -10.16
CA LYS A 427 -4.86 -12.33 -9.92
C LYS A 427 -5.43 -12.96 -11.18
N SER A 428 -4.79 -14.04 -11.63
CA SER A 428 -5.41 -14.90 -12.62
C SER A 428 -6.66 -15.57 -12.02
N PRO A 429 -7.58 -16.10 -12.84
CA PRO A 429 -8.73 -16.86 -12.35
C PRO A 429 -8.31 -18.03 -11.42
N ASP A 430 -7.21 -18.71 -11.73
CA ASP A 430 -6.66 -19.78 -10.89
C ASP A 430 -6.17 -19.24 -9.53
N ASP A 431 -5.54 -18.07 -9.51
CA ASP A 431 -5.10 -17.43 -8.26
C ASP A 431 -6.29 -17.00 -7.42
N ILE A 432 -7.34 -16.45 -8.03
CA ILE A 432 -8.61 -16.12 -7.35
C ILE A 432 -9.20 -17.36 -6.68
N GLN A 433 -9.25 -18.49 -7.41
CA GLN A 433 -9.75 -19.74 -6.87
C GLN A 433 -8.89 -20.26 -5.71
N LYS A 434 -7.56 -20.21 -5.83
CA LYS A 434 -6.63 -20.60 -4.75
C LYS A 434 -6.82 -19.73 -3.51
N LEU A 435 -6.93 -18.42 -3.67
CA LEU A 435 -7.16 -17.48 -2.56
C LEU A 435 -8.48 -17.75 -1.85
N TYR A 436 -9.54 -18.05 -2.61
CA TYR A 436 -10.84 -18.41 -2.05
C TYR A 436 -10.79 -19.73 -1.27
N ASN A 437 -10.22 -20.78 -1.86
CA ASN A 437 -10.10 -22.09 -1.23
C ASN A 437 -9.30 -22.00 0.09
N ASN A 438 -8.21 -21.22 0.09
CA ASN A 438 -7.41 -20.99 1.29
C ASN A 438 -8.19 -20.30 2.42
N MET A 439 -9.21 -19.49 2.11
CA MET A 439 -10.08 -18.90 3.14
C MET A 439 -11.17 -19.84 3.63
N GLY A 440 -11.66 -20.76 2.79
CA GLY A 440 -12.61 -21.81 3.18
C GLY A 440 -12.11 -22.71 4.32
N TYR A 441 -10.81 -23.02 4.33
CA TYR A 441 -10.17 -23.80 5.40
C TYR A 441 -10.21 -23.10 6.78
N TYR A 442 -10.09 -21.78 6.83
CA TYR A 442 -10.16 -21.02 8.08
C TYR A 442 -11.58 -20.89 8.63
N VAL A 443 -12.60 -20.88 7.76
CA VAL A 443 -14.01 -20.88 8.18
C VAL A 443 -14.42 -22.27 8.73
N ALA A 444 -13.93 -23.36 8.13
CA ALA A 444 -14.17 -24.71 8.64
C ALA A 444 -13.55 -24.95 10.04
N LEU A 445 -12.38 -24.37 10.31
CA LEU A 445 -11.72 -24.44 11.62
C LEU A 445 -12.35 -23.51 12.67
N SER A 446 -12.94 -22.39 12.28
CA SER A 446 -13.63 -21.47 13.20
C SER A 446 -15.11 -21.80 13.43
N GLY A 447 -15.71 -22.64 12.58
CA GLY A 447 -17.10 -23.11 12.69
C GLY A 447 -17.34 -24.31 13.62
N HIS A 448 -16.28 -24.92 14.20
CA HIS A 448 -16.39 -26.09 15.09
C HIS A 448 -16.18 -25.76 16.58
N CYS A 449 -16.42 -24.51 17.01
CA CYS A 449 -16.53 -24.19 18.44
C CYS A 449 -18.01 -24.18 18.86
N ASN A 450 -18.64 -25.35 18.83
CA ASN A 450 -19.83 -25.69 19.61
C ASN A 450 -19.88 -27.21 19.74
N PHE A 451 -18.99 -27.77 20.55
CA PHE A 451 -19.20 -29.09 21.13
C PHE A 451 -19.55 -28.90 22.60
N SER A 452 -20.82 -29.20 22.90
CA SER A 452 -21.28 -29.49 24.25
C SER A 452 -20.36 -30.50 24.90
N LEU A 453 -20.04 -30.27 26.18
CA LEU A 453 -19.44 -31.27 27.06
C LEU A 453 -20.37 -32.48 27.17
N MET A 454 -20.21 -33.46 26.29
CA MET A 454 -20.51 -34.88 26.47
C MET A 454 -20.02 -35.60 25.19
N ASP A 455 -19.50 -36.81 25.32
CA ASP A 455 -18.87 -37.63 24.26
C ASP A 455 -17.35 -37.46 24.03
N ALA A 456 -16.58 -37.29 25.11
CA ALA A 456 -15.20 -37.81 25.15
C ALA A 456 -15.23 -39.32 25.42
N GLY A 457 -15.40 -40.15 24.37
CA GLY A 457 -15.59 -41.60 24.57
C GLY A 457 -14.89 -42.55 23.60
N VAL A 458 -14.63 -42.19 22.34
CA VAL A 458 -14.20 -43.22 21.34
C VAL A 458 -13.12 -42.78 20.35
N ALA A 459 -12.83 -41.48 20.17
CA ALA A 459 -11.86 -41.03 19.16
C ALA A 459 -10.39 -40.95 19.64
N GLY A 460 -10.12 -41.19 20.93
CA GLY A 460 -8.76 -41.13 21.50
C GLY A 460 -7.89 -42.37 21.26
N PHE A 461 -8.49 -43.49 20.86
CA PHE A 461 -7.78 -44.78 20.77
C PHE A 461 -7.18 -45.09 19.39
N ILE A 462 -7.59 -44.38 18.33
CA ILE A 462 -7.09 -44.63 16.97
C ILE A 462 -5.85 -43.77 16.64
N PHE A 463 -5.65 -42.65 17.33
CA PHE A 463 -4.47 -41.78 17.09
C PHE A 463 -3.22 -42.22 17.89
N ALA A 464 -3.39 -42.99 18.97
CA ALA A 464 -2.29 -43.48 19.81
C ALA A 464 -1.51 -44.67 19.21
N LEU A 465 -2.07 -45.36 18.20
CA LEU A 465 -1.40 -46.48 17.52
C LEU A 465 -0.63 -46.07 16.25
N ALA A 466 -0.81 -44.86 15.75
CA ALA A 466 -0.09 -44.36 14.57
C ALA A 466 1.24 -43.65 14.90
N ILE A 467 1.45 -43.23 16.15
CA ILE A 467 2.66 -42.51 16.58
C ILE A 467 3.78 -43.46 17.04
N THR A 468 3.46 -44.71 17.41
CA THR A 468 4.45 -45.72 17.82
C THR A 468 5.08 -46.50 16.65
N SER A 469 4.52 -46.45 15.43
CA SER A 469 5.13 -47.11 14.26
C SER A 469 6.16 -46.25 13.51
N ARG A 470 6.15 -44.92 13.69
CA ARG A 470 7.07 -44.00 12.99
C ARG A 470 8.28 -43.52 13.80
N LEU A 471 8.35 -43.86 15.09
CA LEU A 471 9.51 -43.59 15.95
C LEU A 471 10.55 -44.73 15.99
N LYS A 472 10.30 -45.85 15.30
CA LYS A 472 11.29 -46.94 15.13
C LYS A 472 12.16 -46.84 13.86
N SER A 473 11.88 -45.92 12.92
CA SER A 473 12.66 -45.80 11.68
C SER A 473 13.68 -44.65 11.64
N LEU A 474 13.80 -43.84 12.70
CA LEU A 474 14.75 -42.73 12.77
C LEU A 474 15.96 -43.00 13.69
N ASN A 475 16.03 -44.15 14.35
CA ASN A 475 17.14 -44.52 15.25
C ASN A 475 18.20 -45.46 14.62
N ASN A 476 18.14 -45.72 13.30
CA ASN A 476 19.06 -46.63 12.61
C ASN A 476 19.96 -45.97 11.55
N TRP A 477 20.03 -44.63 11.49
CA TRP A 477 20.89 -43.92 10.54
C TRP A 477 22.09 -43.20 11.17
N ASP A 478 22.38 -43.46 12.46
CA ASP A 478 23.49 -42.82 13.17
C ASP A 478 24.37 -43.80 13.98
N ARG A 479 24.67 -44.97 13.39
CA ARG A 479 25.64 -45.93 13.96
C ARG A 479 26.58 -46.61 12.95
N SER A 480 26.74 -46.09 11.71
CA SER A 480 27.64 -46.71 10.72
C SER A 480 28.74 -45.81 10.12
N ALA A 481 28.93 -44.56 10.60
CA ALA A 481 29.93 -43.65 10.01
C ALA A 481 31.06 -43.18 10.95
N HIS A 482 31.18 -43.72 12.18
CA HIS A 482 32.29 -43.42 13.08
C HIS A 482 33.02 -44.70 13.53
N ARG A 483 33.77 -45.31 12.61
CA ARG A 483 34.95 -46.15 12.90
C ARG A 483 35.64 -46.52 11.59
N LYS A 484 36.52 -45.64 11.12
CA LYS A 484 37.75 -45.97 10.35
C LYS A 484 38.47 -44.67 9.96
N ARG A 485 39.80 -44.68 10.13
CA ARG A 485 40.83 -43.70 9.71
C ARG A 485 41.26 -42.65 10.74
N TYR A 486 42.02 -43.12 11.73
CA TYR A 486 43.30 -42.49 12.07
C TYR A 486 44.37 -43.59 12.08
N SER A 487 45.20 -43.63 11.04
CA SER A 487 46.50 -44.30 11.04
C SER A 487 47.26 -43.95 9.75
N GLY A 488 48.41 -43.30 9.89
CA GLY A 488 49.49 -43.37 8.90
C GLY A 488 49.69 -42.17 7.99
N PHE A 489 50.43 -41.17 8.48
CA PHE A 489 51.43 -40.48 7.65
C PHE A 489 52.73 -41.29 7.74
N PRO A 490 53.45 -41.50 6.63
CA PRO A 490 54.89 -41.51 6.63
C PRO A 490 55.46 -40.31 5.89
N SER A 491 56.57 -39.85 6.44
CA SER A 491 57.56 -38.94 5.88
C SER A 491 58.12 -39.41 4.54
N ASN A 492 58.44 -38.48 3.64
CA ASN A 492 59.84 -38.18 3.28
C ASN A 492 59.95 -37.16 2.14
N TYR A 493 60.77 -36.13 2.41
CA TYR A 493 61.77 -35.49 1.55
C TYR A 493 61.51 -35.34 0.04
N SER A 494 61.43 -34.09 -0.42
CA SER A 494 62.44 -33.42 -1.29
C SER A 494 62.08 -31.94 -1.45
#